data_AF-A0A4D4KNF5-F1
#
_entry.id   AF-A0A4D4KNF5-F1
#
_cell.length_a   1.000
_cell.length_b   1.000
_cell.length_c   1.000
_cell.angle_alpha   90.00
_cell.angle_beta   90.00
_cell.angle_gamma   90.00
#
_symmetry.space_group_name_H-M   'P 1'
#
loop_
_entity.id
_entity.type
_entity.pdbx_description
1 polymer ?
#
loop_
_entity_poly.entity_id
_entity_poly.type
_entity_poly.pdbx_seq_one_letter_code
_entity_poly.pdbx_strand_id
1 'polypeptide(L)'
;MVNVGLAAALKESGCSYASLALRVNELGRRQGRESNYDKASVTRWLQGGQPRGTTPELIAAVLSHRLGRPVAPAELGFISDRQRPVVARALAYREDVAETLHTLAELGSTDISRRSLLGAVPFVAGALVTPQREWLLWLVENQDTARLAPAAEGGRVEQVHAAINMFDEMDNRFGGGQVRASIVLYLSTEVVPMLQQRGAPPRSGASCSPPPPSWPPWPAGAAMTTPNTAWPSAI
;
A
#
# COMPACT_ATOMS: atom_id res chain seq x y z
N MET A 1 19.20 -8.45 -0.28
CA MET A 1 19.90 -7.55 0.65
C MET A 1 19.25 -7.72 2.01
N VAL A 2 20.01 -7.97 3.07
CA VAL A 2 19.45 -8.25 4.41
C VAL A 2 18.86 -6.96 5.00
N ASN A 3 17.68 -7.05 5.62
CA ASN A 3 17.04 -5.96 6.35
C ASN A 3 17.66 -5.83 7.75
N VAL A 4 18.70 -5.00 7.85
CA VAL A 4 19.48 -4.81 9.09
C VAL A 4 18.66 -4.14 10.20
N GLY A 5 17.77 -3.20 9.86
CA GLY A 5 16.94 -2.50 10.82
C GLY A 5 15.96 -3.43 11.54
N LEU A 6 15.25 -4.27 10.78
CA LEU A 6 14.36 -5.28 11.35
C LEU A 6 15.12 -6.32 12.19
N ALA A 7 16.30 -6.76 11.72
CA ALA A 7 17.14 -7.71 12.46
C ALA A 7 17.58 -7.16 13.82
N ALA A 8 18.00 -5.90 13.86
CA ALA A 8 18.40 -5.21 15.09
C ALA A 8 17.23 -5.10 16.07
N ALA A 9 16.06 -4.67 15.60
CA ALA A 9 14.87 -4.52 16.45
C ALA A 9 14.37 -5.86 17.01
N LEU A 10 14.46 -6.95 16.25
CA LEU A 10 14.09 -8.29 16.73
C LEU A 10 15.06 -8.80 17.80
N LYS A 11 16.36 -8.52 17.63
CA LYS A 11 17.39 -8.85 18.63
C LYS A 11 17.20 -8.06 19.91
N GLU A 12 17.01 -6.74 19.82
CA GLU A 12 16.80 -5.84 20.97
C GLU A 12 15.54 -6.21 21.76
N SER A 13 14.46 -6.54 21.05
CA SER A 13 13.17 -6.87 21.69
C SER A 13 13.07 -8.31 22.21
N GLY A 14 14.02 -9.20 21.88
CA GLY A 14 13.94 -10.63 22.17
C GLY A 14 12.75 -11.33 21.51
N CYS A 15 12.24 -10.76 20.40
CA CYS A 15 11.03 -11.24 19.74
C CYS A 15 11.33 -12.40 18.79
N SER A 16 10.71 -13.56 19.02
CA SER A 16 10.80 -14.67 18.06
C SER A 16 9.97 -14.35 16.82
N TYR A 17 10.39 -14.90 15.66
CA TYR A 17 9.73 -14.64 14.38
C TYR A 17 8.25 -15.09 14.41
N ALA A 18 7.97 -16.23 15.03
CA ALA A 18 6.61 -16.71 15.24
C ALA A 18 5.79 -15.74 16.11
N SER A 19 6.37 -15.23 17.20
CA SER A 19 5.68 -14.27 18.07
C SER A 19 5.41 -12.93 17.40
N LEU A 20 6.31 -12.47 16.51
CA LEU A 20 6.08 -11.28 15.70
C LEU A 20 4.90 -11.49 14.75
N ALA A 21 4.92 -12.57 13.97
CA ALA A 21 3.89 -12.87 12.98
C ALA A 21 2.49 -12.95 13.63
N LEU A 22 2.38 -13.67 14.74
CA LEU A 22 1.13 -13.79 15.50
C LEU A 22 0.61 -12.42 15.97
N ARG A 23 1.48 -11.56 16.48
CA ARG A 23 1.08 -10.23 16.99
C ARG A 23 0.71 -9.26 15.88
N VAL A 24 1.39 -9.34 14.73
CA VAL A 24 1.03 -8.56 13.56
C VAL A 24 -0.36 -8.96 13.06
N ASN A 25 -0.66 -10.27 12.98
CA ASN A 25 -1.99 -10.75 12.60
C ASN A 25 -3.06 -10.31 13.61
N GLU A 26 -2.80 -10.44 14.91
CA GLU A 26 -3.76 -10.04 15.94
C GLU A 26 -4.02 -8.52 15.92
N LEU A 27 -2.98 -7.71 15.71
CA LEU A 27 -3.15 -6.26 15.56
C LEU A 27 -3.90 -5.91 14.26
N GLY A 28 -3.59 -6.58 13.15
CA GLY A 28 -4.30 -6.44 11.89
C GLY A 28 -5.80 -6.74 12.05
N ARG A 29 -6.13 -7.87 12.69
CA ARG A 29 -7.51 -8.29 12.95
C ARG A 29 -8.29 -7.26 13.77
N ARG A 30 -7.66 -6.65 14.78
CA ARG A 30 -8.26 -5.55 15.56
C ARG A 30 -8.54 -4.30 14.74
N GLN A 31 -7.77 -4.07 13.68
CA GLN A 31 -7.96 -2.97 12.73
C GLN A 31 -8.86 -3.37 11.55
N GLY A 32 -9.58 -4.50 11.65
CA GLY A 32 -10.47 -4.99 10.59
C GLY A 32 -9.74 -5.55 9.37
N ARG A 33 -8.47 -5.94 9.50
CA ARG A 33 -7.66 -6.49 8.41
C ARG A 33 -7.41 -7.98 8.66
N GLU A 34 -7.71 -8.81 7.67
CA GLU A 34 -7.36 -10.23 7.72
C GLU A 34 -5.96 -10.44 7.14
N SER A 35 -5.08 -11.06 7.92
CA SER A 35 -3.73 -11.43 7.48
C SER A 35 -3.28 -12.72 8.16
N ASN A 36 -2.61 -13.58 7.40
CA ASN A 36 -2.11 -14.88 7.87
C ASN A 36 -0.59 -14.96 7.74
N TYR A 37 0.13 -14.05 8.40
CA TYR A 37 1.59 -14.09 8.43
C TYR A 37 2.11 -15.18 9.35
N ASP A 38 3.25 -15.74 8.97
CA ASP A 38 3.92 -16.83 9.67
C ASP A 38 5.44 -16.56 9.82
N LYS A 39 6.16 -17.52 10.40
CA LYS A 39 7.63 -17.43 10.54
C LYS A 39 8.31 -17.22 9.17
N ALA A 40 7.84 -17.85 8.10
CA ALA A 40 8.42 -17.72 6.77
C ALA A 40 8.23 -16.30 6.21
N SER A 41 7.10 -15.66 6.48
CA SER A 41 6.83 -14.27 6.13
C SER A 41 7.85 -13.33 6.79
N VAL A 42 8.14 -13.53 8.08
CA VAL A 42 9.15 -12.74 8.81
C VAL A 42 10.56 -12.99 8.25
N THR A 43 10.92 -14.24 7.95
CA THR A 43 12.20 -14.55 7.29
C THR A 43 12.30 -13.82 5.95
N ARG A 44 11.23 -13.78 5.15
CA ARG A 44 11.22 -13.05 3.87
C ARG A 44 11.43 -11.56 4.07
N TRP A 45 10.85 -10.95 5.10
CA TRP A 45 11.07 -9.54 5.43
C TRP A 45 12.52 -9.25 5.84
N LEU A 46 13.13 -10.15 6.60
CA LEU A 46 14.55 -10.09 6.96
C LEU A 46 15.48 -10.21 5.74
N GLN A 47 15.04 -10.89 4.68
CA GLN A 47 15.79 -10.98 3.41
C GLN A 47 15.51 -9.81 2.47
N GLY A 48 14.90 -8.73 2.96
CA GLY A 48 14.62 -7.50 2.21
C GLY A 48 13.25 -7.49 1.52
N GLY A 49 12.41 -8.52 1.74
CA GLY A 49 11.04 -8.52 1.27
C GLY A 49 10.23 -7.38 1.89
N GLN A 50 9.51 -6.62 1.08
CA GLN A 50 8.68 -5.52 1.56
C GLN A 50 7.26 -6.02 1.85
N PRO A 51 6.77 -5.89 3.11
CA PRO A 51 5.36 -6.16 3.42
C PRO A 51 4.44 -5.23 2.61
N ARG A 52 3.21 -5.66 2.34
CA ARG A 52 2.22 -4.91 1.54
C ARG A 52 1.25 -4.14 2.42
N GLY A 53 0.60 -3.13 1.83
CA GLY A 53 -0.40 -2.31 2.50
C GLY A 53 0.17 -1.65 3.75
N THR A 54 -0.61 -1.63 4.83
CA THR A 54 -0.21 -1.03 6.12
C THR A 54 0.57 -1.99 7.03
N THR A 55 1.03 -3.12 6.50
CA THR A 55 1.76 -4.13 7.28
C THR A 55 3.07 -3.60 7.86
N PRO A 56 3.87 -2.76 7.17
CA PRO A 56 5.03 -2.11 7.78
C PRO A 56 4.68 -1.34 9.05
N GLU A 57 3.56 -0.63 9.06
CA GLU A 57 3.04 0.13 10.19
C GLU A 57 2.59 -0.79 11.34
N LEU A 58 1.98 -1.94 11.02
CA LEU A 58 1.63 -2.95 12.02
C LEU A 58 2.89 -3.55 12.68
N ILE A 59 3.91 -3.89 11.89
CA ILE A 59 5.18 -4.43 12.40
C ILE A 59 5.86 -3.38 13.30
N ALA A 60 5.90 -2.13 12.84
CA ALA A 60 6.44 -1.00 13.58
C ALA A 60 5.71 -0.79 14.92
N ALA A 61 4.38 -0.83 14.93
CA ALA A 61 3.58 -0.70 16.15
C ALA A 61 3.83 -1.84 17.14
N VAL A 62 3.90 -3.09 16.66
CA VAL A 62 4.19 -4.26 17.52
C VAL A 62 5.57 -4.15 18.15
N LEU A 63 6.59 -3.77 17.39
CA LEU A 63 7.95 -3.61 17.91
C LEU A 63 8.10 -2.38 18.79
N SER A 64 7.43 -1.27 18.47
CA SER A 64 7.41 -0.07 19.32
C SER A 64 6.85 -0.40 20.71
N HIS A 65 5.73 -1.12 20.75
CA HIS A 65 5.13 -1.54 21.99
C HIS A 65 6.04 -2.49 22.80
N ARG A 66 6.75 -3.39 22.12
CA ARG A 66 7.67 -4.34 22.79
C ARG A 66 8.95 -3.68 23.30
N LEU A 67 9.46 -2.67 22.61
CA LEU A 67 10.67 -1.95 22.96
C LEU A 67 10.42 -0.78 23.93
N GLY A 68 9.18 -0.37 24.13
CA GLY A 68 8.83 0.76 25.00
C GLY A 68 9.21 2.13 24.41
N ARG A 69 9.50 2.21 23.10
CA ARG A 69 9.83 3.45 22.38
C ARG A 69 9.16 3.43 21.00
N PRO A 70 8.83 4.60 20.41
CA PRO A 70 8.36 4.64 19.03
C PRO A 70 9.46 4.14 18.07
N VAL A 71 9.05 3.34 17.10
CA VAL A 71 9.89 2.83 16.01
C VAL A 71 9.13 3.07 14.71
N ALA A 72 9.73 3.79 13.76
CA ALA A 72 9.13 4.00 12.45
C ALA A 72 9.36 2.80 11.50
N PRO A 73 8.48 2.54 10.52
CA PRO A 73 8.71 1.52 9.48
C PRO A 73 10.04 1.69 8.74
N ALA A 74 10.46 2.94 8.51
CA ALA A 74 11.73 3.26 7.87
C ALA A 74 12.95 2.81 8.69
N GLU A 75 12.91 2.91 10.02
CA GLU A 75 13.96 2.39 10.91
C GLU A 75 14.08 0.87 10.82
N LEU A 76 12.97 0.20 10.52
CA LEU A 76 12.90 -1.23 10.28
C LEU A 76 13.24 -1.62 8.83
N GLY A 77 13.75 -0.69 8.01
CA GLY A 77 14.10 -0.95 6.62
C GLY A 77 12.89 -1.18 5.69
N PHE A 78 11.69 -0.80 6.12
CA PHE A 78 10.50 -0.84 5.28
C PHE A 78 10.28 0.50 4.59
N ILE A 79 10.02 0.44 3.29
CA ILE A 79 9.69 1.61 2.50
C ILE A 79 8.18 1.76 2.51
N SER A 80 7.68 2.86 3.11
CA SER A 80 6.26 3.19 3.06
C SER A 80 5.79 3.27 1.61
N ASP A 81 4.57 2.82 1.34
CA ASP A 81 4.06 2.79 -0.03
C ASP A 81 4.09 4.17 -0.69
N ARG A 82 3.80 5.24 0.06
CA ARG A 82 3.90 6.64 -0.39
C ARG A 82 5.29 7.05 -0.88
N GLN A 83 6.35 6.43 -0.37
CA GLN A 83 7.74 6.72 -0.76
C GLN A 83 8.18 5.92 -1.99
N ARG A 84 7.38 4.94 -2.45
CA ARG A 84 7.66 4.23 -3.70
C ARG A 84 7.44 5.15 -4.90
N PRO A 85 8.21 4.95 -5.99
CA PRO A 85 7.97 5.66 -7.25
C PRO A 85 6.52 5.51 -7.69
N VAL A 86 5.91 6.59 -8.17
CA VAL A 86 4.50 6.61 -8.59
C VAL A 86 4.16 5.51 -9.59
N VAL A 87 5.11 5.13 -10.47
CA VAL A 87 4.97 4.02 -11.42
C VAL A 87 4.76 2.66 -10.75
N ALA A 88 5.40 2.43 -9.61
CA ALA A 88 5.25 1.19 -8.86
C ALA A 88 3.94 1.18 -8.07
N ARG A 89 3.52 2.34 -7.55
CA ARG A 89 2.24 2.49 -6.84
C ARG A 89 1.04 2.34 -7.79
N ALA A 90 1.13 2.88 -9.01
CA ALA A 90 0.09 2.79 -10.04
C ALA A 90 -0.15 1.35 -10.55
N LEU A 91 0.78 0.44 -10.30
CA LEU A 91 0.67 -0.99 -10.66
C LEU A 91 0.14 -1.85 -9.52
N ALA A 92 -0.50 -1.23 -8.52
CA ALA A 92 -1.17 -1.93 -7.44
C ALA A 92 -2.64 -1.51 -7.37
N TYR A 93 -3.52 -2.49 -7.22
CA TYR A 93 -4.92 -2.21 -6.93
C TYR A 93 -5.04 -1.68 -5.49
N ARG A 94 -5.82 -0.60 -5.33
CA ARG A 94 -6.05 0.10 -4.05
C ARG A 94 -7.55 0.28 -3.90
N GLU A 95 -8.08 -0.05 -2.72
CA GLU A 95 -9.49 0.15 -2.39
C GLU A 95 -9.79 1.59 -1.95
N ASP A 96 -8.75 2.35 -1.58
CA ASP A 96 -8.87 3.77 -1.24
C ASP A 96 -8.93 4.62 -2.51
N VAL A 97 -10.12 5.15 -2.81
CA VAL A 97 -10.37 6.03 -3.95
C VAL A 97 -9.55 7.33 -3.85
N ALA A 98 -9.37 7.90 -2.65
CA ALA A 98 -8.62 9.14 -2.48
C ALA A 98 -7.13 8.93 -2.79
N GLU A 99 -6.54 7.84 -2.29
CA GLU A 99 -5.15 7.46 -2.60
C GLU A 99 -4.97 7.09 -4.09
N THR A 100 -5.98 6.46 -4.70
CA THR A 100 -6.00 6.17 -6.13
C THR A 100 -5.99 7.45 -6.96
N LEU A 101 -6.86 8.41 -6.65
CA LEU A 101 -6.91 9.71 -7.33
C LEU A 101 -5.64 10.52 -7.11
N HIS A 102 -5.03 10.45 -5.93
CA HIS A 102 -3.73 11.07 -5.67
C HIS A 102 -2.61 10.46 -6.52
N THR A 103 -2.56 9.12 -6.61
CA THR A 103 -1.58 8.41 -7.44
C THR A 103 -1.77 8.71 -8.92
N LEU A 104 -3.02 8.81 -9.40
CA LEU A 104 -3.33 9.17 -10.78
C LEU A 104 -2.91 10.62 -11.09
N ALA A 105 -3.19 11.57 -10.19
CA ALA A 105 -2.75 12.96 -10.32
C ALA A 105 -1.21 13.09 -10.38
N GLU A 106 -0.52 12.38 -9.49
CA GLU A 106 0.95 12.36 -9.46
C GLU A 106 1.54 11.72 -10.71
N LEU A 107 0.92 10.63 -11.20
CA LEU A 107 1.36 9.95 -12.42
C LEU A 107 1.23 10.88 -13.63
N GLY A 108 0.06 11.51 -13.79
CA GLY A 108 -0.18 12.47 -14.87
C GLY A 108 0.73 13.70 -14.81
N SER A 109 0.96 14.25 -13.61
CA SER A 109 1.89 15.37 -13.41
C SER A 109 3.33 14.99 -13.75
N THR A 110 3.76 13.79 -13.37
CA THR A 110 5.09 13.24 -13.70
C THR A 110 5.24 13.06 -15.20
N ASP A 111 4.18 12.60 -15.87
CA ASP A 111 4.16 12.39 -17.31
C ASP A 111 4.23 13.71 -18.11
N ILE A 112 3.45 14.71 -17.71
CA ILE A 112 3.42 16.05 -18.32
C ILE A 112 4.74 16.79 -18.09
N SER A 113 5.26 16.77 -16.86
CA SER A 113 6.42 17.59 -16.46
C SER A 113 7.76 16.95 -16.81
N ARG A 114 7.84 15.62 -16.91
CA ARG A 114 9.09 14.86 -17.13
C ARG A 114 8.95 13.89 -18.31
N ARG A 115 8.66 14.47 -19.48
CA ARG A 115 8.45 13.81 -20.79
C ARG A 115 9.47 12.71 -21.17
N SER A 116 10.61 12.58 -20.48
CA SER A 116 11.69 11.63 -20.82
C SER A 116 11.84 10.41 -19.92
N LEU A 117 11.30 10.39 -18.69
CA LEU A 117 11.59 9.27 -17.76
C LEU A 117 10.54 8.16 -17.83
N LEU A 118 9.25 8.48 -17.91
CA LEU A 118 8.20 7.46 -18.04
C LEU A 118 8.17 6.82 -19.43
N GLY A 119 8.50 7.59 -20.48
CA GLY A 119 8.69 7.05 -21.83
C GLY A 119 9.92 6.16 -21.98
N ALA A 120 10.87 6.22 -21.03
CA ALA A 120 12.07 5.38 -21.01
C ALA A 120 11.89 4.09 -20.20
N VAL A 121 10.78 3.94 -19.45
CA VAL A 121 10.47 2.70 -18.73
C VAL A 121 9.94 1.68 -19.74
N PRO A 122 10.49 0.46 -19.81
CA PRO A 122 9.99 -0.56 -20.72
C PRO A 122 8.54 -0.93 -20.36
N PHE A 123 7.72 -1.14 -21.37
CA PHE A 123 6.41 -1.75 -21.18
C PHE A 123 6.58 -3.22 -20.77
N VAL A 124 6.08 -3.57 -19.58
CA VAL A 124 6.12 -4.93 -19.05
C VAL A 124 4.69 -5.44 -18.85
N ALA A 125 4.16 -6.18 -19.82
CA ALA A 125 2.78 -6.69 -19.78
C ALA A 125 2.47 -7.48 -18.49
N GLY A 126 3.43 -8.29 -18.01
CA GLY A 126 3.29 -9.08 -16.79
C GLY A 126 3.09 -8.27 -15.51
N ALA A 127 3.45 -6.98 -15.50
CA ALA A 127 3.27 -6.12 -14.35
C ALA A 127 1.78 -5.84 -14.03
N LEU A 128 0.89 -6.00 -15.02
CA LEU A 128 -0.56 -5.80 -14.86
C LEU A 128 -1.28 -7.02 -14.26
N VAL A 129 -0.65 -8.20 -14.26
CA VAL A 129 -1.29 -9.45 -13.81
C VAL A 129 -1.76 -9.35 -12.36
N THR A 130 -0.92 -8.79 -11.48
CA THR A 130 -1.27 -8.65 -10.05
C THR A 130 -2.43 -7.66 -9.85
N PRO A 131 -2.38 -6.39 -10.28
CA PRO A 131 -3.49 -5.46 -10.06
C PRO A 131 -4.79 -5.91 -10.74
N GLN A 132 -4.73 -6.56 -11.91
CA GLN A 132 -5.92 -7.11 -12.57
C GLN A 132 -6.57 -8.22 -11.73
N ARG A 133 -5.78 -9.15 -11.20
CA ARG A 133 -6.27 -10.23 -10.33
C ARG A 133 -6.94 -9.66 -9.07
N GLU A 134 -6.29 -8.70 -8.41
CA GLU A 134 -6.84 -8.08 -7.20
C GLU A 134 -8.15 -7.33 -7.49
N TRP A 135 -8.24 -6.62 -8.62
CA TRP A 135 -9.49 -5.97 -9.04
C TRP A 135 -10.62 -6.97 -9.30
N LEU A 136 -10.35 -8.08 -10.00
CA LEU A 136 -11.35 -9.12 -10.27
C LEU A 136 -11.81 -9.80 -8.98
N LEU A 137 -10.90 -10.07 -8.05
CA LEU A 137 -11.23 -10.64 -6.74
C LEU A 137 -12.13 -9.68 -5.96
N TRP A 138 -11.74 -8.40 -5.90
CA TRP A 138 -12.53 -7.36 -5.26
C TRP A 138 -13.95 -7.31 -5.85
N LEU A 139 -14.11 -7.33 -7.18
CA LEU A 139 -15.42 -7.29 -7.83
C LEU A 139 -16.33 -8.47 -7.42
N VAL A 140 -15.76 -9.67 -7.25
CA VAL A 140 -16.49 -10.87 -6.80
C VAL A 140 -16.92 -10.75 -5.33
N GLU A 141 -16.06 -10.19 -4.48
CA GLU A 141 -16.31 -10.00 -3.05
C GLU A 141 -17.28 -8.84 -2.77
N ASN A 142 -17.32 -7.84 -3.65
CA ASN A 142 -17.97 -6.54 -3.46
C ASN A 142 -19.15 -6.31 -4.43
N GLN A 143 -19.89 -7.37 -4.75
CA GLN A 143 -21.01 -7.34 -5.70
C GLN A 143 -22.13 -6.37 -5.31
N ASP A 144 -22.35 -6.17 -4.00
CA ASP A 144 -23.39 -5.26 -3.49
C ASP A 144 -22.97 -3.78 -3.53
N THR A 145 -21.69 -3.48 -3.33
CA THR A 145 -21.12 -2.12 -3.44
C THR A 145 -21.00 -1.64 -4.88
N ALA A 146 -20.98 -2.53 -5.87
CA ALA A 146 -21.02 -2.17 -7.29
C ALA A 146 -22.33 -1.49 -7.71
N ARG A 147 -23.37 -1.51 -6.84
CA ARG A 147 -24.61 -0.75 -6.99
C ARG A 147 -24.47 0.68 -6.47
N LEU A 148 -23.34 1.34 -6.77
CA LEU A 148 -23.18 2.77 -6.51
C LEU A 148 -24.39 3.49 -7.11
N ALA A 149 -25.01 4.38 -6.32
CA ALA A 149 -26.14 5.17 -6.78
C ALA A 149 -25.77 5.86 -8.10
N PRO A 150 -26.68 5.87 -9.10
CA PRO A 150 -26.41 6.51 -10.38
C PRO A 150 -25.81 7.89 -10.19
N ALA A 151 -24.85 8.25 -11.03
CA ALA A 151 -24.36 9.62 -11.04
C ALA A 151 -25.57 10.55 -11.22
N ALA A 152 -25.76 11.49 -10.29
CA ALA A 152 -26.78 12.52 -10.43
C ALA A 152 -26.65 13.14 -11.83
N GLU A 153 -27.80 13.23 -12.51
CA GLU A 153 -27.90 13.72 -13.88
C GLU A 153 -27.11 15.02 -14.06
N GLY A 154 -26.23 15.02 -15.06
CA GLY A 154 -25.39 16.19 -15.31
C GLY A 154 -24.24 15.93 -16.24
N GLY A 155 -24.48 15.31 -17.41
CA GLY A 155 -23.69 15.34 -18.65
C GLY A 155 -22.20 14.97 -18.61
N ARG A 156 -21.59 14.85 -17.43
CA ARG A 156 -20.15 14.74 -17.21
C ARG A 156 -19.68 13.33 -17.49
N VAL A 157 -20.50 12.33 -17.15
CA VAL A 157 -20.23 10.93 -17.51
C VAL A 157 -20.26 10.79 -19.03
N GLU A 158 -21.29 11.34 -19.68
CA GLU A 158 -21.45 11.37 -21.13
C GLU A 158 -20.30 12.13 -21.81
N GLN A 159 -19.87 13.26 -21.25
CA GLN A 159 -18.72 14.03 -21.72
C GLN A 159 -17.42 13.21 -21.66
N VAL A 160 -17.17 12.50 -20.55
CA VAL A 160 -15.99 11.62 -20.41
C VAL A 160 -16.06 10.47 -21.42
N HIS A 161 -17.23 9.84 -21.60
CA HIS A 161 -17.41 8.81 -22.62
C HIS A 161 -17.18 9.33 -24.04
N ALA A 162 -17.67 10.54 -24.36
CA ALA A 162 -17.43 11.16 -25.66
C ALA A 162 -15.94 11.44 -25.90
N ALA A 163 -15.22 11.92 -24.89
CA ALA A 163 -13.78 12.14 -24.96
C ALA A 163 -13.00 10.82 -25.16
N ILE A 164 -13.38 9.75 -24.44
CA ILE A 164 -12.79 8.42 -24.61
C ILE A 164 -12.98 7.94 -26.05
N ASN A 165 -14.20 8.01 -26.59
CA ASN A 165 -14.48 7.58 -27.97
C ASN A 165 -13.65 8.36 -29.01
N MET A 166 -13.49 9.68 -28.82
CA MET A 166 -12.65 10.51 -29.68
C MET A 166 -11.18 10.09 -29.61
N PHE A 167 -10.65 9.83 -28.41
CA PHE A 167 -9.26 9.39 -28.25
C PHE A 167 -9.03 7.99 -28.82
N ASP A 168 -9.99 7.07 -28.68
CA ASP A 168 -9.93 5.73 -29.27
C ASP A 168 -9.90 5.80 -30.80
N GLU A 169 -10.70 6.67 -31.42
CA GLU A 169 -10.66 6.88 -32.87
C GLU A 169 -9.28 7.38 -33.32
N MET A 170 -8.72 8.36 -32.60
CA MET A 170 -7.40 8.91 -32.90
C MET A 170 -6.28 7.89 -32.72
N ASP A 171 -6.30 7.09 -31.65
CA ASP A 171 -5.35 6.01 -31.38
C ASP A 171 -5.38 4.94 -32.47
N ASN A 172 -6.58 4.46 -32.83
CA ASN A 172 -6.75 3.45 -33.85
C ASN A 172 -6.30 3.91 -35.25
N ARG A 173 -6.46 5.20 -35.56
CA ARG A 173 -6.15 5.75 -36.89
C ARG A 173 -4.71 6.20 -37.05
N PHE A 174 -4.11 6.77 -36.01
CA PHE A 174 -2.79 7.43 -36.10
C PHE A 174 -1.76 6.89 -35.10
N GLY A 175 -2.16 5.99 -34.21
CA GLY A 175 -1.34 5.40 -33.16
C GLY A 175 -1.29 6.24 -31.88
N GLY A 176 -1.09 5.54 -30.76
CA GLY A 176 -1.19 6.11 -29.40
C GLY A 176 -0.16 7.16 -29.06
N GLY A 177 1.00 7.15 -29.70
CA GLY A 177 2.07 8.11 -29.43
C GLY A 177 1.63 9.57 -29.61
N GLN A 178 0.75 9.84 -30.58
CA GLN A 178 0.29 11.20 -30.90
C GLN A 178 -0.81 11.69 -29.94
N VAL A 179 -1.66 10.79 -29.46
CA VAL A 179 -2.83 11.15 -28.63
C VAL A 179 -2.55 11.02 -27.13
N ARG A 180 -1.52 10.28 -26.74
CA ARG A 180 -1.16 10.02 -25.33
C ARG A 180 -1.03 11.30 -24.49
N ALA A 181 -0.37 12.33 -25.00
CA ALA A 181 -0.21 13.59 -24.27
C ALA A 181 -1.57 14.27 -24.00
N SER A 182 -2.48 14.23 -24.97
CA SER A 182 -3.84 14.78 -24.83
C SER A 182 -4.67 13.97 -23.83
N ILE A 183 -4.56 12.64 -23.86
CA ILE A 183 -5.24 11.75 -22.90
C ILE A 183 -4.75 12.04 -21.47
N VAL A 184 -3.43 12.10 -21.27
CA VAL A 184 -2.83 12.37 -19.96
C VAL A 184 -3.25 13.74 -19.44
N LEU A 185 -3.26 14.75 -20.31
CA LEU A 185 -3.71 16.10 -19.96
C LEU A 185 -5.17 16.09 -19.52
N TYR A 186 -6.07 15.55 -20.35
CA TYR A 186 -7.50 15.47 -20.06
C TYR A 186 -7.80 14.71 -18.76
N LEU A 187 -7.15 13.56 -18.55
CA LEU A 187 -7.28 12.80 -17.31
C LEU A 187 -6.84 13.62 -16.09
N SER A 188 -5.73 14.34 -16.19
CA SER A 188 -5.12 15.05 -15.07
C SER A 188 -5.83 16.36 -14.72
N THR A 189 -6.32 17.10 -15.73
CA THR A 189 -6.89 18.43 -15.54
C THR A 189 -8.41 18.43 -15.44
N GLU A 190 -9.08 17.47 -16.07
CA GLU A 190 -10.55 17.39 -16.08
C GLU A 190 -11.05 16.27 -15.18
N VAL A 191 -10.68 15.01 -15.49
CA VAL A 191 -11.30 13.83 -14.89
C VAL A 191 -10.95 13.66 -13.41
N VAL A 192 -9.67 13.77 -13.04
CA VAL A 192 -9.24 13.61 -11.64
C VAL A 192 -9.90 14.65 -10.72
N PRO A 193 -9.89 15.96 -11.03
CA PRO A 193 -10.61 16.95 -10.22
C PRO A 193 -12.11 16.67 -10.11
N MET A 194 -12.77 16.25 -11.20
CA MET A 194 -14.20 15.87 -11.18
C MET A 194 -14.47 14.73 -10.18
N LEU A 195 -13.59 13.72 -10.13
CA LEU A 195 -13.72 12.58 -9.22
C LEU A 195 -13.41 12.94 -7.77
N GLN A 196 -12.41 13.81 -7.54
CA GLN A 196 -12.04 14.27 -6.19
C GLN A 196 -13.17 15.07 -5.52
N GLN A 197 -13.90 15.88 -6.30
CA GLN A 197 -15.06 16.64 -5.80
C GLN A 197 -16.20 15.73 -5.33
N ARG A 198 -16.32 14.52 -5.87
CA ARG A 198 -17.36 13.53 -5.52
C ARG A 198 -16.94 12.59 -4.40
N GLY A 199 -15.64 12.31 -4.27
CA GLY A 199 -15.07 11.44 -3.22
C GLY A 199 -14.84 12.13 -1.87
N ALA A 200 -15.08 13.43 -1.75
CA ALA A 200 -14.99 14.12 -0.46
C ALA A 200 -16.15 13.68 0.44
N PRO A 201 -15.90 13.07 1.63
CA PRO A 201 -16.97 12.88 2.61
C PRO A 201 -17.55 14.25 3.00
N PRO A 202 -18.85 14.34 3.36
CA PRO A 202 -19.37 15.57 3.95
C PRO A 202 -18.48 15.94 5.13
N ARG A 203 -18.07 17.21 5.22
CA ARG A 203 -17.25 17.71 6.32
C ARG A 203 -18.07 17.68 7.60
N SER A 204 -18.12 16.53 8.25
CA SER A 204 -18.62 16.40 9.61
C SER A 204 -17.78 17.31 10.50
N GLY A 205 -18.45 18.21 11.21
CA GLY A 205 -17.84 19.21 12.07
C GLY A 205 -16.88 18.60 13.09
N ALA A 206 -15.96 19.45 13.55
CA ALA A 206 -14.95 19.14 14.56
C ALA A 206 -15.48 18.26 15.70
N SER A 207 -14.86 17.09 15.92
CA SER A 207 -14.96 16.39 17.20
C SER A 207 -13.73 15.52 17.47
N CYS A 208 -13.04 15.88 18.56
CA CYS A 208 -12.28 15.06 19.51
C CYS A 208 -11.54 13.79 19.00
N SER A 209 -10.21 13.82 19.14
CA SER A 209 -9.35 12.64 19.05
C SER A 209 -9.74 11.55 20.06
N PRO A 210 -9.77 10.26 19.68
CA PRO A 210 -9.97 9.17 20.63
C PRO A 210 -8.70 8.93 21.48
N PRO A 211 -8.84 8.40 22.71
CA PRO A 211 -7.68 8.02 23.53
C PRO A 211 -6.91 6.84 22.89
N PRO A 212 -5.61 6.68 23.20
CA PRO A 212 -4.81 5.59 22.65
C PRO A 212 -5.32 4.21 23.11
N PRO A 213 -5.21 3.16 22.27
CA PRO A 213 -5.69 1.83 22.62
C PRO A 213 -4.90 1.23 23.79
N SER A 214 -5.61 0.67 24.77
CA SER A 214 -5.03 -0.13 25.86
C SER A 214 -4.63 -1.51 25.36
N TRP A 215 -3.36 -1.88 25.55
CA TRP A 215 -2.80 -3.16 25.14
C TRP A 215 -2.93 -4.21 26.25
N PRO A 216 -3.31 -5.47 25.95
CA PRO A 216 -3.24 -6.53 26.95
C PRO A 216 -1.78 -6.84 27.34
N PRO A 217 -1.53 -7.22 28.61
CA PRO A 217 -0.19 -7.59 29.06
C PRO A 217 0.31 -8.86 28.34
N TRP A 218 1.63 -8.93 28.16
CA TRP A 218 2.29 -10.07 27.54
C TRP A 218 2.20 -11.29 28.45
N PRO A 219 1.99 -12.52 27.92
CA PRO A 219 2.24 -13.72 28.72
C PRO A 219 3.73 -13.78 29.03
N ALA A 220 4.07 -13.89 30.33
CA ALA A 220 5.44 -14.13 30.77
C ALA A 220 5.95 -15.42 30.13
N GLY A 221 6.98 -15.30 29.29
CA GLY A 221 7.66 -16.47 28.73
C GLY A 221 8.30 -17.27 29.86
N ALA A 222 7.99 -18.57 29.88
CA ALA A 222 8.63 -19.55 30.74
C ALA A 222 10.15 -19.34 30.76
N ALA A 223 10.71 -19.37 31.97
CA ALA A 223 12.13 -19.25 32.23
C ALA A 223 12.93 -20.14 31.26
N MET A 224 13.93 -19.54 30.61
CA MET A 224 15.03 -20.27 30.00
C MET A 224 15.74 -21.03 31.11
N THR A 225 15.41 -22.32 31.26
CA THR A 225 16.31 -23.28 31.91
C THR A 225 17.53 -23.40 31.00
N THR A 226 18.62 -22.80 31.44
CA THR A 226 19.95 -23.03 30.88
C THR A 226 20.35 -24.49 31.06
N PRO A 227 20.79 -25.21 30.02
CA PRO A 227 21.81 -26.22 30.19
C PRO A 227 23.16 -25.54 29.92
N ASN A 228 23.92 -25.48 30.99
CA ASN A 228 25.36 -25.30 31.01
C ASN A 228 26.05 -26.26 30.04
N THR A 229 26.70 -25.75 29.00
CA THR A 229 27.86 -26.44 28.41
C THR A 229 28.90 -25.42 28.00
N ALA A 230 30.02 -25.49 28.72
CA ALA A 230 31.23 -24.72 28.51
C ALA A 230 31.77 -24.88 27.09
N TRP A 231 32.21 -23.77 26.50
CA TRP A 231 33.17 -23.76 25.39
C TRP A 231 34.56 -23.54 25.99
N PRO A 232 35.56 -24.40 25.73
CA PRO A 232 36.90 -24.18 26.23
C PRO A 232 37.60 -23.09 25.42
N SER A 233 38.17 -22.11 26.12
CA SER A 233 39.17 -21.20 25.57
C SER A 233 40.49 -21.93 25.38
N ALA A 234 41.09 -21.82 24.18
CA ALA A 234 42.54 -21.80 23.99
C ALA A 234 42.88 -21.43 22.53
N ILE A 235 43.65 -20.34 22.39
CA ILE A 235 44.69 -20.02 21.39
C ILE A 235 44.29 -20.05 19.92
#